data_AF-A0A443RTZ4-F1
#
_entry.id   AF-A0A443RTZ4-F1
#
_cell.length_a   1.000
_cell.length_b   1.000
_cell.length_c   1.000
_cell.angle_alpha   90.00
_cell.angle_beta   90.00
_cell.angle_gamma   90.00
#
_symmetry.space_group_name_H-M   'P 1'
#
loop_
_entity.id
_entity.type
_entity.pdbx_description
1 polymer ?
#
loop_
_entity_poly.entity_id
_entity_poly.type
_entity_poly.pdbx_seq_one_letter_code
_entity_poly.pdbx_strand_id
1 'polypeptide(L)'
;MKIGRASSTDVEKYANAVVEYEKRIARFTPSIEKMQSLSSFQHKRISDLKQDASRIRWNEFLQKVYPHGNIKDLTIITVQFLEYFKEVSHIVTTSDNVGLSDYLVWRYIFANLPDVAMKIGRASSTGVEKYANTVVEYEKRIAKLTPAIEKMQSPSSFQNKRISDLKQDASRI
;
A
#
# COMPACT_ATOMS: atom_id res chain seq x y z
N MET A 1 -29.87 6.20 15.51
CA MET A 1 -28.95 5.80 14.41
C MET A 1 -29.47 4.49 13.83
N LYS A 2 -30.27 4.56 12.74
CA LYS A 2 -30.79 3.35 12.06
C LYS A 2 -29.67 2.78 11.21
N ILE A 3 -29.16 1.60 11.58
CA ILE A 3 -28.27 0.82 10.72
C ILE A 3 -29.17 0.22 9.64
N GLY A 4 -29.38 0.96 8.55
CA GLY A 4 -30.10 0.45 7.39
C GLY A 4 -29.35 -0.75 6.81
N ARG A 5 -30.04 -1.86 6.51
CA ARG A 5 -29.46 -2.96 5.74
C ARG A 5 -28.99 -2.39 4.41
N ALA A 6 -27.68 -2.31 4.20
CA ALA A 6 -27.12 -2.04 2.89
C ALA A 6 -27.54 -3.17 1.94
N SER A 7 -27.91 -2.83 0.70
CA SER A 7 -28.21 -3.86 -0.30
C SER A 7 -26.92 -4.60 -0.68
N SER A 8 -27.03 -5.85 -1.13
CA SER A 8 -25.85 -6.62 -1.59
C SER A 8 -25.08 -5.88 -2.69
N THR A 9 -25.80 -5.14 -3.54
CA THR A 9 -25.21 -4.33 -4.62
C THR A 9 -24.43 -3.12 -4.10
N ASP A 10 -24.88 -2.48 -3.02
CA ASP A 10 -24.16 -1.36 -2.41
C ASP A 10 -22.86 -1.82 -1.75
N VAL A 11 -22.89 -2.99 -1.10
CA VAL A 11 -21.71 -3.62 -0.51
C VAL A 11 -20.69 -3.98 -1.59
N GLU A 12 -21.14 -4.54 -2.71
CA GLU A 12 -20.25 -4.88 -3.83
C GLU A 12 -19.62 -3.64 -4.46
N LYS A 13 -20.38 -2.56 -4.68
CA LYS A 13 -19.85 -1.28 -5.17
C LYS A 13 -18.80 -0.70 -4.23
N TYR A 14 -19.07 -0.69 -2.93
CA TYR A 14 -18.12 -0.26 -1.91
C TYR A 14 -16.83 -1.10 -1.96
N ALA A 15 -16.95 -2.43 -1.97
CA ALA A 15 -15.79 -3.32 -2.01
C ALA A 15 -14.95 -3.11 -3.28
N ASN A 16 -15.60 -2.98 -4.44
CA ASN A 16 -14.93 -2.70 -5.70
C ASN A 16 -14.21 -1.35 -5.68
N ALA A 17 -14.85 -0.30 -5.15
CA ALA A 17 -14.22 1.02 -5.02
C ALA A 17 -12.96 0.97 -4.14
N VAL A 18 -13.02 0.28 -3.00
CA VAL A 18 -11.87 0.09 -2.11
C VAL A 18 -10.74 -0.69 -2.78
N VAL A 19 -11.06 -1.76 -3.52
CA VAL A 19 -10.05 -2.56 -4.24
C VAL A 19 -9.41 -1.75 -5.36
N GLU A 20 -10.17 -0.99 -6.14
CA GLU A 20 -9.60 -0.13 -7.17
C GLU A 20 -8.73 0.99 -6.59
N TYR A 21 -9.12 1.53 -5.43
CA TYR A 21 -8.30 2.49 -4.69
C TYR A 21 -6.96 1.87 -4.23
N GLU A 22 -7.01 0.66 -3.66
CA GLU A 22 -5.82 -0.08 -3.25
C GLU A 22 -4.91 -0.39 -4.45
N LYS A 23 -5.48 -0.81 -5.59
CA LYS A 23 -4.71 -1.05 -6.82
C LYS A 23 -3.98 0.21 -7.28
N ARG A 24 -4.60 1.40 -7.15
CA ARG A 24 -3.93 2.67 -7.50
C ARG A 24 -2.72 2.94 -6.61
N ILE A 25 -2.83 2.72 -5.31
CA ILE A 25 -1.69 2.85 -4.39
C ILE A 25 -0.62 1.80 -4.70
N ALA A 26 -1.03 0.53 -4.82
CA ALA A 26 -0.14 -0.60 -5.02
C ALA A 26 0.73 -0.50 -6.29
N ARG A 27 0.25 0.18 -7.33
CA ARG A 27 1.04 0.45 -8.56
C ARG A 27 2.33 1.21 -8.31
N PHE A 28 2.37 2.04 -7.27
CA PHE A 28 3.53 2.86 -6.93
C PHE A 28 4.32 2.29 -5.75
N THR A 29 3.80 1.25 -5.10
CA THR A 29 4.51 0.56 -4.02
C THR A 29 5.82 0.00 -4.56
N PRO A 30 6.97 0.36 -3.95
CA PRO A 30 8.28 -0.16 -4.36
C PRO A 30 8.31 -1.69 -4.37
N SER A 31 9.10 -2.29 -5.26
CA SER A 31 9.37 -3.74 -5.19
C SER A 31 10.11 -4.10 -3.90
N ILE A 32 9.99 -5.37 -3.48
CA ILE A 32 10.69 -5.89 -2.28
C ILE A 32 12.19 -5.62 -2.35
N GLU A 33 12.80 -5.80 -3.53
CA GLU A 33 14.22 -5.52 -3.79
C GLU A 33 14.56 -4.04 -3.52
N LYS A 34 13.74 -3.10 -4.03
CA LYS A 34 13.93 -1.66 -3.77
C LYS A 34 13.72 -1.35 -2.29
N MET A 35 12.83 -2.07 -1.60
CA MET A 35 12.60 -1.89 -0.17
C MET A 35 13.74 -2.37 0.71
N GLN A 36 14.47 -3.41 0.29
CA GLN A 36 15.63 -3.93 1.00
C GLN A 36 16.91 -3.13 0.74
N SER A 37 16.93 -2.31 -0.31
CA SER A 37 18.09 -1.50 -0.64
C SER A 37 18.31 -0.34 0.33
N LEU A 38 19.48 -0.30 0.97
CA LEU A 38 19.89 0.84 1.81
C LEU A 38 20.10 2.13 1.01
N SER A 39 20.31 2.05 -0.30
CA SER A 39 20.47 3.23 -1.16
C SER A 39 19.16 4.01 -1.37
N SER A 40 18.02 3.44 -0.96
CA SER A 40 16.72 4.11 -1.05
C SER A 40 16.53 5.19 0.03
N PHE A 41 17.28 5.14 1.12
CA PHE A 41 17.16 6.12 2.19
C PHE A 41 17.75 7.49 1.80
N GLN A 42 16.93 8.53 1.99
CA GLN A 42 17.29 9.91 1.74
C GLN A 42 17.06 10.73 3.01
N HIS A 43 18.02 11.58 3.37
CA HIS A 43 17.84 12.57 4.44
C HIS A 43 17.35 13.87 3.83
N LYS A 44 16.18 14.32 4.24
CA LYS A 44 15.51 15.52 3.71
C LYS A 44 15.12 16.44 4.85
N ARG A 45 15.25 17.75 4.66
CA ARG A 45 14.61 18.71 5.55
C ARG A 45 13.11 18.70 5.27
N ILE A 46 12.31 19.04 6.27
CA ILE A 46 10.87 19.17 6.07
C ILE A 46 10.55 20.26 5.03
N SER A 47 11.35 21.33 4.96
CA SER A 47 11.26 22.33 3.88
C SER A 47 11.33 21.70 2.49
N ASP A 48 12.22 20.73 2.29
CA ASP A 48 12.44 20.09 1.00
C ASP A 48 11.27 19.15 0.67
N LEU A 49 10.74 18.46 1.68
CA LEU A 49 9.56 17.60 1.52
C LEU A 49 8.30 18.37 1.17
N LYS A 50 8.15 19.60 1.68
CA LYS A 50 7.06 20.48 1.27
C LYS A 50 7.17 20.88 -0.20
N GLN A 51 8.36 20.93 -0.78
CA GLN A 51 8.53 21.18 -2.21
C GLN A 51 8.27 19.90 -3.01
N ASP A 52 8.85 18.79 -2.57
CA ASP A 52 8.78 17.49 -3.21
C ASP A 52 7.35 16.92 -3.23
N ALA A 53 6.61 17.07 -2.14
CA ALA A 53 5.25 16.56 -1.96
C ALA A 53 4.36 17.62 -1.29
N SER A 54 4.12 18.70 -2.03
CA SER A 54 3.46 19.92 -1.52
C SER A 54 2.03 19.76 -1.05
N ARG A 55 1.36 18.68 -1.45
CA ARG A 55 -0.04 18.44 -1.06
C ARG A 55 -0.16 17.81 0.34
N ILE A 56 0.95 17.37 0.93
CA ILE A 56 0.97 16.91 2.33
C ILE A 56 1.36 18.08 3.22
N ARG A 57 0.53 18.35 4.23
CA ARG A 57 0.82 19.33 5.29
C ARG A 57 1.81 18.74 6.30
N TRP A 58 3.07 18.56 5.89
CA TRP A 58 4.09 17.82 6.62
C TRP A 58 4.28 18.24 8.07
N ASN A 59 4.36 19.55 8.36
CA ASN A 59 4.52 20.03 9.74
C ASN A 59 3.35 19.61 10.62
N GLU A 60 2.12 19.83 10.17
CA GLU A 60 0.93 19.49 10.95
C GLU A 60 0.78 17.97 11.11
N PHE A 61 1.06 17.22 10.06
CA PHE A 61 1.03 15.78 10.08
C PHE A 61 2.05 15.22 11.08
N LEU A 62 3.31 15.62 10.95
CA LEU A 62 4.38 15.15 11.82
C LEU A 62 4.19 15.63 13.27
N GLN A 63 3.69 16.85 13.50
CA GLN A 63 3.38 17.31 14.85
C GLN A 63 2.24 16.51 15.48
N LYS A 64 1.25 16.07 14.70
CA LYS A 64 0.18 15.18 15.22
C LYS A 64 0.71 13.80 15.57
N VAL A 65 1.63 13.25 14.78
CA VAL A 65 2.24 11.94 15.02
C VAL A 65 3.25 12.01 16.17
N TYR A 66 4.00 13.10 16.28
CA TYR A 66 5.02 13.36 17.29
C TYR A 66 4.66 14.62 18.10
N PRO A 67 3.64 14.54 18.98
CA PRO A 67 3.10 15.72 19.68
C PRO A 67 4.10 16.44 20.57
N HIS A 68 5.09 15.73 21.09
CA HIS A 68 6.17 16.30 21.90
C HIS A 68 7.43 16.64 21.09
N GLY A 69 7.44 16.33 19.79
CA GLY A 69 8.53 16.69 18.89
C GLY A 69 8.46 18.18 18.57
N ASN A 70 9.59 18.88 18.64
CA ASN A 70 9.69 20.27 18.18
C ASN A 70 9.93 20.29 16.66
N ILE A 71 8.90 19.93 15.90
CA ILE A 71 8.99 19.75 14.44
C ILE A 71 9.03 21.13 13.77
N LYS A 72 10.13 21.43 13.08
CA LYS A 72 10.36 22.69 12.35
C LYS A 72 10.78 22.41 10.92
N ASP A 73 10.75 23.43 10.07
CA ASP A 73 11.10 23.29 8.65
C ASP A 73 12.54 22.79 8.43
N LEU A 74 13.44 23.11 9.36
CA LEU A 74 14.84 22.65 9.35
C LEU A 74 15.05 21.25 9.93
N THR A 75 14.03 20.64 10.53
CA THR A 75 14.12 19.28 11.04
C THR A 75 14.43 18.33 9.88
N ILE A 76 15.45 17.48 10.07
CA ILE A 76 15.87 16.48 9.10
C ILE A 76 15.13 15.18 9.42
N ILE A 77 14.52 14.57 8.40
CA ILE A 77 13.92 13.26 8.50
C ILE A 77 14.50 12.33 7.44
N THR A 78 14.49 11.04 7.75
CA THR A 78 14.89 9.99 6.82
C THR A 78 13.66 9.49 6.07
N VAL A 79 13.70 9.53 4.74
CA VAL A 79 12.63 9.09 3.84
C VAL A 79 13.18 8.00 2.93
N GLN A 80 12.55 6.84 2.93
CA GLN A 80 13.01 5.70 2.14
C GLN A 80 12.44 5.68 0.70
N PHE A 81 11.20 6.11 0.50
CA PHE A 81 10.55 6.05 -0.81
C PHE A 81 9.88 7.37 -1.14
N LEU A 82 10.69 8.40 -1.41
CA LEU A 82 10.17 9.73 -1.68
C LEU A 82 9.19 9.75 -2.86
N GLU A 83 9.51 9.05 -3.95
CA GLU A 83 8.64 8.92 -5.13
C GLU A 83 7.28 8.32 -4.78
N TYR A 84 7.24 7.27 -3.96
CA TYR A 84 6.00 6.67 -3.48
C TYR A 84 5.14 7.69 -2.73
N PHE A 85 5.74 8.48 -1.82
CA PHE A 85 5.01 9.52 -1.10
C PHE A 85 4.47 10.63 -2.03
N LYS A 86 5.20 10.99 -3.09
CA LYS A 86 4.72 11.94 -4.10
C LYS A 86 3.49 11.41 -4.83
N GLU A 87 3.54 10.16 -5.28
CA GLU A 87 2.44 9.52 -6.01
C GLU A 87 1.22 9.29 -5.11
N VAL A 88 1.42 8.82 -3.88
CA VAL A 88 0.33 8.68 -2.90
C VAL A 88 -0.30 10.04 -2.58
N SER A 89 0.52 11.09 -2.42
CA SER A 89 0.03 12.45 -2.23
C SER A 89 -0.85 12.91 -3.41
N HIS A 90 -0.44 12.57 -4.63
CA HIS A 90 -1.23 12.84 -5.83
C HIS A 90 -2.54 12.04 -5.87
N ILE A 91 -2.53 10.75 -5.54
CA ILE A 91 -3.73 9.91 -5.46
C ILE A 91 -4.73 10.46 -4.45
N VAL A 92 -4.27 10.78 -3.24
CA VAL A 92 -5.13 11.27 -2.14
C VAL A 92 -5.85 12.56 -2.51
N THR A 93 -5.19 13.42 -3.28
CA THR A 93 -5.72 14.74 -3.64
C THR A 93 -6.51 14.77 -4.95
N THR A 94 -6.37 13.75 -5.79
CA THR A 94 -7.17 13.58 -7.01
C THR A 94 -8.38 12.70 -6.79
N SER A 95 -8.43 11.98 -5.67
CA SER A 95 -9.56 11.15 -5.30
C SER A 95 -10.66 11.96 -4.62
N ASP A 96 -11.89 11.51 -4.78
CA ASP A 96 -13.02 12.03 -4.06
C ASP A 96 -12.92 11.70 -2.56
N ASN A 97 -13.43 12.60 -1.72
CA ASN A 97 -13.38 12.44 -0.26
C ASN A 97 -14.10 11.15 0.21
N VAL A 98 -15.10 10.67 -0.54
CA VAL A 98 -15.84 9.44 -0.22
C VAL A 98 -14.94 8.23 -0.45
N GLY A 99 -14.33 8.08 -1.63
CA GLY A 99 -13.41 6.98 -1.92
C GLY A 99 -12.22 6.89 -0.94
N LEU A 100 -11.62 8.03 -0.58
CA LEU A 100 -10.56 8.07 0.44
C LEU A 100 -11.08 7.63 1.83
N SER A 101 -12.24 8.15 2.25
CA SER A 101 -12.83 7.81 3.55
C SER A 101 -13.15 6.32 3.65
N ASP A 102 -13.79 5.77 2.63
CA ASP A 102 -14.15 4.35 2.54
C ASP A 102 -12.90 3.45 2.62
N TYR A 103 -11.86 3.82 1.88
CA TYR A 103 -10.57 3.16 1.96
C TYR A 103 -9.97 3.21 3.37
N LEU A 104 -9.94 4.38 4.01
CA LEU A 104 -9.40 4.53 5.36
C LEU A 104 -10.19 3.76 6.42
N VAL A 105 -11.52 3.74 6.32
CA VAL A 105 -12.39 2.94 7.20
C VAL A 105 -12.10 1.46 7.00
N TRP A 106 -11.99 0.98 5.76
CA TRP A 106 -11.61 -0.40 5.48
C TRP A 106 -10.24 -0.76 6.07
N ARG A 107 -9.22 0.09 5.89
CA ARG A 107 -7.88 -0.13 6.45
C ARG A 107 -7.90 -0.17 7.98
N TYR A 108 -8.69 0.69 8.62
CA TYR A 108 -8.86 0.69 10.08
C TYR A 108 -9.53 -0.61 10.57
N ILE A 109 -10.62 -1.03 9.93
CA ILE A 109 -11.31 -2.28 10.26
C ILE A 109 -10.35 -3.46 10.08
N PHE A 110 -9.65 -3.52 8.95
CA PHE A 110 -8.70 -4.60 8.62
C PHE A 110 -7.57 -4.69 9.66
N ALA A 111 -7.00 -3.56 10.08
CA ALA A 111 -5.93 -3.52 11.07
C ALA A 111 -6.41 -3.89 12.50
N ASN A 112 -7.69 -3.71 12.81
CA ASN A 112 -8.28 -3.97 14.12
C ASN A 112 -9.26 -5.14 14.09
N LEU A 113 -9.12 -6.06 13.12
CA LEU A 113 -10.08 -7.14 12.90
C LEU A 113 -10.40 -7.95 14.16
N PRO A 114 -9.46 -8.35 15.02
CA PRO A 114 -9.80 -9.09 16.23
C PRO A 114 -10.77 -8.31 17.14
N ASP A 115 -10.49 -7.03 17.40
CA ASP A 115 -11.29 -6.19 18.29
C ASP A 115 -12.63 -5.78 17.69
N VAL A 116 -12.63 -5.46 16.38
CA VAL A 116 -13.84 -5.10 15.64
C VAL A 116 -14.73 -6.33 15.48
N ALA A 117 -14.17 -7.48 15.14
CA ALA A 117 -14.91 -8.74 15.04
C ALA A 117 -15.42 -9.22 16.39
N MET A 118 -14.72 -8.98 17.51
CA MET A 118 -15.29 -9.25 18.85
C MET A 118 -16.46 -8.32 19.18
N LYS A 119 -16.36 -7.02 18.85
CA LYS A 119 -17.44 -6.05 19.07
C LYS A 119 -18.66 -6.31 18.18
N ILE A 120 -18.46 -6.73 16.93
CA ILE A 120 -19.51 -7.12 15.99
C ILE A 120 -20.02 -8.54 16.28
N GLY A 121 -19.15 -9.45 16.70
CA GLY A 121 -19.44 -10.87 16.99
C GLY A 121 -20.29 -11.08 18.24
N ARG A 122 -20.30 -10.11 19.16
CA ARG A 122 -21.34 -10.01 20.19
C ARG A 122 -22.76 -9.78 19.61
N ALA A 123 -22.87 -9.46 18.31
CA ALA A 123 -24.13 -9.39 17.57
C ALA A 123 -24.35 -10.55 16.57
N SER A 124 -23.34 -11.35 16.21
CA SER A 124 -23.51 -12.58 15.41
C SER A 124 -22.27 -13.48 15.44
N SER A 125 -22.34 -14.59 16.16
CA SER A 125 -21.26 -15.59 16.33
C SER A 125 -20.82 -16.28 15.02
N THR A 126 -21.67 -16.31 14.01
CA THR A 126 -21.45 -17.02 12.74
C THR A 126 -20.69 -16.21 11.67
N GLY A 127 -20.68 -14.89 11.76
CA GLY A 127 -19.99 -14.04 10.78
C GLY A 127 -18.48 -14.09 10.95
N VAL A 128 -18.01 -13.92 12.18
CA VAL A 128 -16.58 -13.80 12.52
C VAL A 128 -15.78 -15.02 12.07
N GLU A 129 -16.32 -16.21 12.26
CA GLU A 129 -15.67 -17.48 11.90
C GLU A 129 -15.57 -17.68 10.38
N LYS A 130 -16.62 -17.31 9.64
CA LYS A 130 -16.63 -17.34 8.17
C LYS A 130 -15.64 -16.33 7.57
N TYR A 131 -15.54 -15.14 8.17
CA TYR A 131 -14.61 -14.10 7.70
C TYR A 131 -13.15 -14.41 8.06
N ALA A 132 -12.88 -14.94 9.26
CA ALA A 132 -11.54 -15.37 9.65
C ALA A 132 -11.01 -16.46 8.69
N ASN A 133 -11.85 -17.44 8.34
CA ASN A 133 -11.49 -18.46 7.36
C ASN A 133 -11.25 -17.86 5.96
N THR A 134 -12.01 -16.84 5.57
CA THR A 134 -11.84 -16.15 4.29
C THR A 134 -10.53 -15.36 4.24
N VAL A 135 -10.17 -14.63 5.30
CA VAL A 135 -8.90 -13.88 5.39
C VAL A 135 -7.72 -14.83 5.34
N VAL A 136 -7.75 -15.92 6.11
CA VAL A 136 -6.73 -16.97 6.07
C VAL A 136 -6.62 -17.59 4.67
N GLU A 137 -7.73 -17.75 3.96
CA GLU A 137 -7.74 -18.25 2.59
C GLU A 137 -7.15 -17.23 1.59
N TYR A 138 -7.46 -15.94 1.73
CA TYR A 138 -6.85 -14.86 0.95
C TYR A 138 -5.34 -14.76 1.21
N GLU A 139 -4.89 -14.83 2.46
CA GLU A 139 -3.48 -14.82 2.83
C GLU A 139 -2.74 -16.03 2.25
N LYS A 140 -3.32 -17.22 2.33
CA LYS A 140 -2.79 -18.44 1.68
C LYS A 140 -2.71 -18.29 0.17
N ARG A 141 -3.71 -17.65 -0.45
CA ARG A 141 -3.78 -17.44 -1.89
C ARG A 141 -2.76 -16.40 -2.35
N ILE A 142 -2.56 -15.33 -1.60
CA ILE A 142 -1.50 -14.34 -1.81
C ILE A 142 -0.14 -15.01 -1.68
N ALA A 143 0.12 -15.74 -0.58
CA ALA A 143 1.37 -16.48 -0.37
C ALA A 143 1.67 -17.51 -1.48
N LYS A 144 0.63 -18.12 -2.06
CA LYS A 144 0.75 -19.03 -3.21
C LYS A 144 1.00 -18.29 -4.53
N LEU A 145 0.56 -17.05 -4.66
CA LEU A 145 0.76 -16.20 -5.83
C LEU A 145 2.07 -15.41 -5.78
N THR A 146 2.66 -15.18 -4.60
CA THR A 146 3.95 -14.51 -4.41
C THR A 146 5.07 -15.09 -5.30
N PRO A 147 5.28 -16.43 -5.38
CA PRO A 147 6.32 -17.00 -6.25
C PRO A 147 6.00 -16.86 -7.75
N ALA A 148 4.72 -16.76 -8.11
CA ALA A 148 4.29 -16.57 -9.50
C ALA A 148 4.48 -15.10 -9.94
N ILE A 149 4.26 -14.15 -9.03
CA ILE A 149 4.53 -12.73 -9.22
C ILE A 149 6.05 -12.49 -9.30
N GLU A 150 6.85 -13.13 -8.45
CA GLU A 150 8.33 -13.09 -8.52
C GLU A 150 8.88 -13.67 -9.83
N LYS A 151 8.28 -14.74 -10.34
CA LYS A 151 8.60 -15.31 -11.67
C LYS A 151 8.19 -14.42 -12.84
N MET A 152 7.11 -13.64 -12.70
CA MET A 152 6.69 -12.67 -13.73
C MET A 152 7.49 -11.36 -13.66
N GLN A 153 8.07 -11.03 -12.50
CA GLN A 153 8.86 -9.81 -12.29
C GLN A 153 10.37 -9.99 -12.49
N SER A 154 10.90 -11.20 -12.63
CA SER A 154 12.31 -11.45 -12.99
C SER A 154 12.55 -11.31 -14.51
N PRO A 155 13.28 -10.28 -15.01
CA PRO A 155 13.68 -10.20 -16.41
C PRO A 155 14.91 -11.08 -16.73
N SER A 156 15.39 -11.88 -15.77
CA SER A 156 16.72 -12.49 -15.80
C SER A 156 16.83 -13.81 -16.56
N SER A 157 15.73 -14.47 -16.93
CA SER A 157 15.80 -15.71 -17.72
C SER A 157 15.85 -15.47 -19.24
N PHE A 158 15.29 -14.37 -19.73
CA PHE A 158 15.35 -14.01 -21.16
C PHE A 158 16.62 -13.24 -21.54
N GLN A 159 17.19 -12.47 -20.61
CA GLN A 159 18.44 -11.74 -20.84
C GLN A 159 19.66 -12.68 -20.87
N ASN A 160 19.70 -13.68 -19.98
CA ASN A 160 20.87 -14.57 -19.88
C ASN A 160 21.00 -15.53 -21.07
N LYS A 161 19.89 -15.98 -21.67
CA LYS A 161 19.93 -16.81 -22.88
C LYS A 161 20.36 -16.01 -24.11
N ARG A 162 19.91 -14.76 -24.25
CA ARG A 162 20.31 -13.89 -25.36
C ARG A 162 21.79 -13.50 -25.30
N ILE A 163 22.35 -13.33 -24.10
CA ILE A 163 23.77 -13.04 -23.89
C ILE A 163 24.64 -14.30 -24.08
N SER A 164 24.16 -15.50 -23.74
CA SER A 164 24.89 -16.75 -24.02
C SER A 164 24.95 -17.03 -25.52
N ASP A 165 23.83 -16.83 -26.23
CA ASP A 165 23.72 -17.12 -27.66
C ASP A 165 24.57 -16.12 -28.48
N LEU A 166 24.58 -14.84 -28.09
CA LEU A 166 25.44 -13.81 -28.72
C LEU A 166 26.93 -14.05 -28.49
N LYS A 167 27.34 -14.61 -27.34
CA LYS A 167 28.74 -14.97 -27.07
C LYS A 167 29.18 -16.19 -27.86
N GLN A 168 28.26 -17.13 -28.14
CA GLN A 168 28.56 -18.33 -28.92
C GLN A 168 28.72 -18.03 -30.41
N ASP A 169 27.96 -17.06 -30.94
CA ASP A 169 28.08 -16.59 -32.33
C ASP A 169 29.33 -15.72 -32.54
N ALA A 170 29.73 -14.92 -31.56
CA ALA A 170 30.94 -14.09 -31.63
C ALA A 170 32.26 -14.89 -31.54
N SER A 171 32.23 -16.14 -31.09
CA SER A 171 33.40 -17.05 -31.08
C SER A 171 33.52 -17.93 -32.35
N ARG A 172 32.64 -17.73 -33.33
CA ARG A 172 32.65 -18.45 -34.62
C ARG A 172 33.01 -17.57 -35.83
N ILE A 173 33.42 -16.33 -35.59
CA ILE A 173 34.00 -15.38 -36.57
C ILE A 173 35.43 -15.11 -36.15
#